data_AF-A0A1I1GW36-F1
#
_entry.id   AF-A0A1I1GW36-F1
#
_cell.length_a   1.000
_cell.length_b   1.000
_cell.length_c   1.000
_cell.angle_alpha   90.00
_cell.angle_beta   90.00
_cell.angle_gamma   90.00
#
_symmetry.space_group_name_H-M   'P 1'
#
loop_
_entity.id
_entity.type
_entity.pdbx_description
1 polymer ?
#
loop_
_entity_poly.entity_id
_entity_poly.type
_entity_poly.pdbx_seq_one_letter_code
_entity_poly.pdbx_strand_id
1 'polypeptide(L)' 'MKNIELNLLQALSVTGIVVSSVAQLGLQVLDKHVEKFWALYPTWVAVFIFGTILRYLRNDSEEAH' A
#
# COMPACT_ATOMS: atom_id res chain seq x y z
N MET A 1 -9.48 7.40 -21.09
CA MET A 1 -9.35 6.88 -19.71
C MET A 1 -7.96 7.25 -19.23
N LYS A 2 -7.83 8.13 -18.23
CA LYS A 2 -6.52 8.57 -17.71
C LYS A 2 -5.97 7.40 -16.90
N ASN A 3 -4.94 6.73 -17.42
CA ASN A 3 -4.28 5.65 -16.71
C ASN A 3 -3.73 6.23 -15.41
N ILE A 4 -4.23 5.75 -14.27
CA ILE A 4 -3.66 6.06 -12.98
C ILE A 4 -2.30 5.35 -12.97
N GLU A 5 -1.25 6.02 -13.45
CA GLU A 5 0.11 5.52 -13.26
C GLU A 5 0.39 5.53 -11.77
N LEU A 6 0.41 4.34 -11.17
CA LEU A 6 0.85 4.14 -9.81
C LEU A 6 2.36 4.12 -9.81
N ASN A 7 2.97 4.95 -8.95
CA ASN A 7 4.37 4.79 -8.58
C ASN A 7 4.58 3.34 -8.07
N LEU A 8 5.74 2.75 -8.33
CA LEU A 8 6.15 1.45 -7.79
C LEU A 8 5.78 1.25 -6.31
N LEU A 9 5.96 2.26 -5.45
CA LEU A 9 5.58 2.23 -4.03
C LEU A 9 4.06 2.10 -3.80
N GLN A 10 3.25 2.79 -4.62
CA GLN A 10 1.80 2.69 -4.57
C GLN A 10 1.33 1.32 -5.08
N ALA A 11 1.94 0.80 -6.16
CA ALA A 11 1.64 -0.54 -6.66
C ALA A 11 2.02 -1.63 -5.64
N LEU A 12 3.16 -1.47 -4.97
CA LEU A 12 3.66 -2.40 -3.97
C LEU A 12 2.78 -2.38 -2.71
N SER A 13 2.30 -1.21 -2.27
CA SER A 13 1.36 -1.12 -1.14
C SER A 13 0.00 -1.74 -1.45
N VAL A 14 -0.57 -1.52 -2.63
CA VAL A 14 -1.82 -2.20 -3.05
C VAL A 14 -1.62 -3.72 -3.06
N THR A 15 -0.53 -4.19 -3.64
CA THR A 15 -0.20 -5.63 -3.65
C THR A 15 -0.06 -6.17 -2.23
N GLY A 16 0.60 -5.42 -1.35
CA GLY A 16 0.75 -5.76 0.07
C GLY A 16 -0.60 -5.90 0.79
N ILE A 17 -1.53 -4.97 0.57
CA ILE A 17 -2.89 -5.04 1.14
C ILE A 17 -3.61 -6.31 0.67
N VAL A 18 -3.59 -6.59 -0.63
CA VAL A 18 -4.25 -7.78 -1.19
C VAL A 18 -3.67 -9.06 -0.61
N VAL A 19 -2.35 -9.18 -0.55
CA VAL A 19 -1.68 -10.35 0.02
C VAL A 19 -1.97 -10.50 1.51
N SER A 20 -1.95 -9.40 2.28
CA SER A 20 -2.31 -9.40 3.70
C SER A 20 -3.76 -9.84 3.91
N SER A 21 -4.70 -9.39 3.07
CA SER A 21 -6.10 -9.85 3.13
C SER A 21 -6.23 -11.35 2.85
N VAL A 22 -5.54 -11.87 1.83
CA VAL A 22 -5.54 -13.31 1.52
C VAL A 22 -4.96 -14.12 2.68
N ALA A 23 -3.84 -13.67 3.25
CA ALA A 23 -3.24 -14.34 4.39
C ALA A 23 -4.12 -14.27 5.65
N GLN A 24 -4.88 -13.18 5.86
CA GLN A 24 -5.84 -13.10 6.96
C GLN A 24 -7.01 -14.07 6.79
N LEU A 25 -7.52 -14.24 5.57
CA LEU A 25 -8.52 -15.24 5.26
C LEU A 25 -7.96 -16.66 5.51
N GLY A 26 -6.72 -16.91 5.12
CA GLY A 26 -6.03 -18.18 5.43
C GLY A 26 -5.92 -18.44 6.94
N LEU A 27 -5.56 -17.41 7.72
CA LEU A 27 -5.51 -17.49 9.18
C LEU A 27 -6.89 -17.80 9.79
N GLN A 28 -7.97 -17.21 9.27
CA GLN A 28 -9.34 -17.51 9.69
C GLN A 28 -9.75 -18.96 9.38
N VAL A 29 -9.40 -19.47 8.19
CA VAL A 29 -9.69 -20.87 7.81
C VAL A 29 -8.93 -21.87 8.69
N LEU A 30 -7.73 -21.51 9.15
CA LEU A 30 -6.89 -22.34 10.00
C LEU A 30 -7.14 -22.16 11.50
N ASP A 31 -8.11 -21.32 11.88
CA ASP A 31 -8.41 -20.95 13.28
C ASP A 31 -7.16 -20.44 14.04
N LYS A 32 -6.27 -19.75 13.32
CA LYS A 32 -5.03 -19.18 13.85
C LYS A 32 -5.19 -17.68 14.02
N HIS A 33 -5.07 -17.21 15.26
CA HIS A 33 -5.04 -15.78 15.55
C HIS A 33 -3.61 -15.29 15.72
N VAL A 34 -3.23 -14.31 14.91
CA VAL A 34 -1.98 -13.57 15.08
C VAL A 34 -2.36 -12.14 15.47
N GLU A 35 -2.19 -11.82 16.76
CA GLU A 35 -2.66 -10.56 17.36
C GLU A 35 -2.16 -9.31 16.63
N LYS A 36 -0.92 -9.36 16.14
CA LYS A 36 -0.28 -8.23 15.45
C LYS A 36 -0.49 -8.22 13.95
N PHE A 37 -1.25 -9.17 13.39
CA PHE A 37 -1.44 -9.27 11.94
C PHE A 37 -2.17 -8.04 11.38
N TRP A 38 -3.09 -7.47 12.15
CA TRP A 38 -3.81 -6.25 11.78
C TRP A 38 -2.89 -5.04 11.59
N ALA A 39 -1.68 -5.03 12.17
CA ALA A 39 -0.71 -3.95 11.98
C ALA A 39 -0.14 -3.88 10.55
N LEU A 40 -0.31 -4.94 9.73
CA LEU A 40 0.10 -4.92 8.33
C LEU A 40 -0.71 -3.90 7.51
N TYR A 41 -2.01 -3.73 7.77
CA TYR A 41 -2.85 -2.78 7.04
C TYR A 41 -2.41 -1.32 7.21
N PRO A 42 -2.24 -0.77 8.43
CA PRO A 42 -1.76 0.59 8.58
C PRO A 42 -0.34 0.78 8.03
N THR A 43 0.52 -0.24 8.06
CA THR A 43 1.83 -0.19 7.39
C THR A 43 1.70 0.01 5.89
N TRP A 44 0.84 -0.76 5.21
CA TRP A 44 0.65 -0.60 3.77
C TRP A 44 0.00 0.74 3.40
N VAL A 45 -0.95 1.21 4.23
CA VAL A 45 -1.54 2.55 4.07
C VAL A 45 -0.46 3.64 4.19
N ALA A 46 0.45 3.53 5.15
CA ALA A 46 1.54 4.48 5.31
C ALA A 46 2.48 4.50 4.08
N VAL A 47 2.81 3.33 3.53
CA VAL A 47 3.61 3.22 2.29
C VAL A 47 2.89 3.86 1.10
N PHE A 48 1.58 3.68 0.97
CA PHE A 48 0.79 4.29 -0.09
C PHE A 48 0.78 5.83 0.03
N ILE A 49 0.55 6.35 1.24
CA ILE A 49 0.59 7.79 1.52
C ILE A 49 1.97 8.34 1.19
N PHE A 50 3.04 7.66 1.62
CA PHE A 50 4.40 8.07 1.33
C PHE A 50 4.70 8.11 -0.18
N GLY A 51 4.29 7.09 -0.93
CA GLY A 51 4.40 7.08 -2.40
C GLY A 51 3.63 8.22 -3.07
N THR A 52 2.51 8.64 -2.46
CA THR A 52 1.70 9.78 -2.93
C THR A 52 2.38 11.11 -2.66
N ILE A 53 2.94 11.30 -1.46
CA ILE A 53 3.68 12.51 -1.09
C ILE A 53 4.90 12.68 -2.01
N LEU A 54 5.68 11.61 -2.21
CA LEU A 54 6.84 11.65 -3.11
C LEU A 54 6.46 12.02 -4.54
N ARG A 55 5.34 11.51 -5.05
CA ARG A 55 4.84 11.86 -6.38
C ARG A 55 4.46 13.34 -6.45
N TYR A 56 3.79 13.85 -5.43
CA TYR A 56 3.39 15.26 -5.37
C TYR A 56 4.60 16.18 -5.35
N LEU A 57 5.59 15.90 -4.48
CA LEU A 57 6.83 16.67 -4.38
C LEU A 57 7.64 16.63 -5.69
N ARG A 58 7.69 15.49 -6.38
CA ARG A 58 8.39 15.37 -7.66
C ARG A 58 7.73 16.24 -8.74
N ASN A 59 6.40 16.20 -8.84
CA ASN A 59 5.69 16.99 -9.83
C ASN A 59 5.83 18.51 -9.57
N ASP A 60 5.78 18.94 -8.31
CA ASP A 60 6.00 20.34 -7.90
C ASP A 60 7.42 20.83 -8.29
N SER A 61 8.43 19.96 -8.15
CA SER A 61 9.81 20.28 -8.57
C SER A 61 10.02 20.34 -10.08
N GLU A 62 9.22 19.62 -10.88
CA GLU A 62 9.30 19.68 -12.34
C GLU A 62 8.60 20.92 -12.93
N GLU A 63 7.58 21.48 -12.25
CA GLU A 63 6.92 22.73 -12.69
C GLU A 63 7.70 24.00 -12.30
N ALA A 64 8.66 23.89 -11.36
CA ALA A 64 9.49 25.01 -10.91
C ALA A 64 10.74 25.27 -11.79
N HIS A 65 10.98 24.44 -12.82
CA HIS A 65 12.12 24.53 -13.75
C HIS A 65 11.67 24.77 -15.20
#